data_AF-A0AAU3DEF8-F1
#
_entry.id   AF-A0AAU3DEF8-F1
#
_cell.length_a   1.000
_cell.length_b   1.000
_cell.length_c   1.000
_cell.angle_alpha   90.00
_cell.angle_beta   90.00
_cell.angle_gamma   90.00
#
_symmetry.space_group_name_H-M   'P 1'
#
loop_
_entity.id
_entity.type
_entity.pdbx_description
1 polymer ?
#
loop_
_entity_poly.entity_id
_entity_poly.type
_entity_poly.pdbx_seq_one_letter_code
_entity_poly.pdbx_strand_id
1 'polypeptide(L)'
;MPESYTDLDVLGYAISGAFHVQSAIVDCKTTSKGSTNRMFWVRGVADFFAADAAYMVREKDLSNAARQLTSRLRISALNSSEITSLEQLHPSHLDLEAEPLAWLFEPAKATQVLRAFGGLDKRLKSLLEYREFTYWITEQHRNPLQMVEELASVANHLDPRIPHHLALVLDCSWLYLLSLSQAVESMRATHVADHDRGLQEYLFGGPVGLREKQGLSQLLENIKKTGALPEQVHVGLLPEYYPRLRELAVRVLTRPDTVMPALRMLELATTVTALGKRIEKPEDMGGLFEEVAAKRAADVVGFLVGSAGLNSGFRSRARSLFLGESVPDAA
;
A
#
# COMPACT_ATOMS: atom_id res chain seq x y z
N MET A 1 -6.69 -1.08 -22.20
CA MET A 1 -6.28 -1.87 -21.03
C MET A 1 -4.92 -1.34 -20.62
N PRO A 2 -4.65 -1.19 -19.31
CA PRO A 2 -3.29 -0.92 -18.85
C PRO A 2 -2.35 -2.00 -19.39
N GLU A 3 -1.12 -1.62 -19.71
CA GLU A 3 -0.05 -2.58 -19.98
C GLU A 3 0.20 -3.36 -18.67
N SER A 4 0.30 -4.69 -18.74
CA SER A 4 0.57 -5.53 -17.57
C SER A 4 1.92 -6.20 -17.73
N TYR A 5 2.82 -6.01 -16.77
CA TYR A 5 4.12 -6.69 -16.75
C TYR A 5 4.03 -8.12 -16.23
N THR A 6 2.99 -8.47 -15.46
CA THR A 6 2.91 -9.77 -14.80
C THR A 6 1.48 -10.17 -14.45
N ASP A 7 1.23 -11.48 -14.36
CA ASP A 7 -0.01 -12.10 -13.90
C ASP A 7 0.17 -12.74 -12.50
N LEU A 8 0.91 -12.06 -11.60
CA LEU A 8 1.12 -12.52 -10.22
C LEU A 8 -0.21 -12.79 -9.52
N ASP A 9 -0.35 -14.00 -8.96
CA ASP A 9 -1.57 -14.41 -8.29
C ASP A 9 -1.71 -13.76 -6.90
N VAL A 10 -0.62 -13.70 -6.12
CA VAL A 10 -0.60 -13.07 -4.79
C VAL A 10 0.73 -12.36 -4.53
N LEU A 11 0.63 -11.18 -3.93
CA LEU A 11 1.74 -10.42 -3.36
C LEU A 11 1.48 -10.23 -1.86
N GLY A 12 2.41 -10.70 -1.03
CA GLY A 12 2.37 -10.56 0.41
C GLY A 12 3.43 -9.60 0.91
N TYR A 13 3.10 -8.84 1.95
CA TYR A 13 4.03 -7.96 2.66
C TYR A 13 4.09 -8.29 4.14
N ALA A 14 5.27 -8.16 4.72
CA ALA A 14 5.50 -8.16 6.15
C ALA A 14 6.43 -7.01 6.51
N ILE A 15 6.16 -6.33 7.62
CA ILE A 15 7.13 -5.40 8.22
C ILE A 15 7.86 -6.18 9.30
N SER A 16 9.14 -6.43 9.05
CA SER A 16 10.04 -7.06 10.01
C SER A 16 10.73 -6.01 10.88
N GLY A 17 11.56 -6.46 11.81
CA GLY A 17 12.29 -5.56 12.70
C GLY A 17 12.94 -4.42 11.95
N ALA A 18 12.96 -3.23 12.57
CA ALA A 18 13.66 -2.09 12.00
C ALA A 18 13.01 -1.50 10.71
N PHE A 19 11.69 -1.71 10.54
CA PHE A 19 10.87 -1.27 9.40
C PHE A 19 11.18 -1.95 8.07
N HIS A 20 11.97 -3.02 8.08
CA HIS A 20 12.33 -3.69 6.86
C HIS A 20 11.10 -4.34 6.22
N VAL A 21 10.72 -3.78 5.06
CA VAL A 21 9.57 -4.23 4.27
C VAL A 21 9.96 -5.48 3.50
N GLN A 22 9.51 -6.63 3.99
CA GLN A 22 9.69 -7.91 3.33
C GLN A 22 8.52 -8.17 2.39
N SER A 23 8.83 -8.69 1.21
CA SER A 23 7.84 -9.04 0.20
C SER A 23 7.94 -10.50 -0.22
N ALA A 24 6.79 -11.12 -0.45
CA ALA A 24 6.66 -12.47 -0.92
C ALA A 24 5.76 -12.51 -2.14
N ILE A 25 6.23 -13.10 -3.25
CA ILE A 25 5.36 -13.40 -4.38
C ILE A 25 4.91 -14.86 -4.31
N VAL A 26 3.65 -15.12 -4.65
CA VAL A 26 3.11 -16.47 -4.72
C VAL A 26 2.42 -16.66 -6.07
N ASP A 27 2.85 -17.70 -6.79
CA ASP A 27 2.20 -18.17 -8.00
C ASP A 27 1.38 -19.43 -7.69
N CYS A 28 0.09 -19.40 -7.97
CA CYS A 28 -0.87 -20.45 -7.65
C CYS A 28 -1.30 -21.16 -8.94
N LYS A 29 -1.01 -22.47 -9.07
CA LYS A 29 -1.35 -23.24 -10.27
C LYS A 29 -2.03 -24.56 -9.95
N THR A 30 -3.24 -24.73 -10.49
CA THR A 30 -4.01 -25.99 -10.43
C THR A 30 -3.52 -27.03 -11.44
N THR A 31 -2.85 -26.62 -12.53
CA THR A 31 -2.40 -27.54 -13.59
C THR A 31 -1.01 -28.14 -13.33
N SER A 32 -0.71 -29.29 -13.95
CA SER A 32 0.59 -30.00 -13.82
C SER A 32 1.62 -29.72 -14.91
N LYS A 33 1.22 -29.17 -16.06
CA LYS A 33 2.12 -28.96 -17.19
C LYS A 33 2.96 -27.69 -17.00
N GLY A 34 4.19 -27.71 -17.50
CA GLY A 34 5.04 -26.51 -17.59
C GLY A 34 5.68 -26.06 -16.29
N SER A 35 5.78 -26.93 -15.27
CA SER A 35 6.30 -26.59 -13.94
C SER A 35 7.68 -25.93 -13.98
N THR A 36 8.61 -26.47 -14.77
CA THR A 36 9.97 -25.94 -14.89
C THR A 36 10.00 -24.53 -15.48
N ASN A 37 9.28 -24.29 -16.57
CA ASN A 37 9.22 -22.96 -17.19
C ASN A 37 8.57 -21.94 -16.25
N ARG A 38 7.53 -22.35 -15.51
CA ARG A 38 6.89 -21.47 -14.52
C ARG A 38 7.80 -21.17 -13.34
N MET A 39 8.64 -22.11 -12.89
CA MET A 39 9.65 -21.85 -11.85
C MET A 39 10.66 -20.77 -12.27
N PHE A 40 11.16 -20.83 -13.51
CA PHE A 40 12.03 -19.76 -14.04
C PHE A 40 11.31 -18.43 -14.14
N TRP A 41 10.05 -18.43 -14.56
CA TRP A 41 9.21 -17.23 -14.59
C TRP A 41 9.03 -16.63 -13.19
N VAL A 42 8.66 -17.43 -12.18
CA VAL A 42 8.49 -16.97 -10.79
C VAL A 42 9.79 -16.36 -10.27
N ARG A 43 10.94 -17.00 -10.50
CA ARG A 43 12.24 -16.43 -10.10
C ARG A 43 12.52 -15.11 -10.81
N GLY A 44 12.28 -15.03 -12.11
CA GLY A 44 12.47 -13.80 -12.88
C GLY A 44 11.61 -12.65 -12.38
N VAL A 45 10.35 -12.91 -12.06
CA VAL A 45 9.44 -11.90 -11.46
C VAL A 45 9.92 -11.49 -10.07
N ALA A 46 10.33 -12.45 -9.23
CA ALA A 46 10.89 -12.15 -7.91
C ALA A 46 12.16 -11.30 -8.00
N ASP A 47 13.05 -11.56 -8.96
CA ASP A 47 14.26 -10.75 -9.17
C ASP A 47 13.90 -9.34 -9.65
N PHE A 48 12.95 -9.22 -10.59
CA PHE A 48 12.53 -7.92 -11.13
C PHE A 48 11.95 -7.01 -10.04
N PHE A 49 11.10 -7.54 -9.16
CA PHE A 49 10.51 -6.78 -8.05
C PHE A 49 11.36 -6.80 -6.77
N ALA A 50 12.55 -7.39 -6.80
CA ALA A 50 13.41 -7.59 -5.64
C ALA A 50 12.70 -8.25 -4.44
N ALA A 51 11.84 -9.24 -4.70
CA ALA A 51 11.10 -9.93 -3.67
C ALA A 51 12.00 -10.82 -2.80
N ASP A 52 11.81 -10.76 -1.48
CA ASP A 52 12.57 -11.51 -0.48
C ASP A 52 12.27 -13.00 -0.51
N ALA A 53 11.01 -13.33 -0.82
CA ALA A 53 10.56 -14.70 -0.93
C ALA A 53 9.72 -14.93 -2.20
N ALA A 54 9.81 -16.15 -2.71
CA ALA A 54 9.10 -16.57 -3.91
C ALA A 54 8.55 -17.97 -3.70
N TYR A 55 7.24 -18.11 -3.86
CA TYR A 55 6.51 -19.34 -3.66
C TYR A 55 5.81 -19.76 -4.94
N MET A 56 5.77 -21.08 -5.18
CA MET A 56 4.95 -21.68 -6.21
C MET A 56 4.04 -22.72 -5.56
N VAL A 57 2.76 -22.38 -5.43
CA VAL A 57 1.74 -23.21 -4.83
C VAL A 57 1.02 -24.01 -5.90
N ARG A 58 0.93 -25.33 -5.73
CA ARG A 58 0.29 -26.22 -6.70
C ARG A 58 -0.54 -27.30 -6.03
N GLU A 59 -1.55 -27.80 -6.72
CA GLU A 59 -2.37 -28.89 -6.15
C GLU A 59 -1.65 -30.24 -6.18
N LYS A 60 -0.86 -30.48 -7.24
CA LYS A 60 -0.18 -31.76 -7.50
C LYS A 60 1.28 -31.76 -7.10
N ASP A 61 1.76 -32.95 -6.74
CA ASP A 61 3.15 -33.20 -6.38
C ASP A 61 4.16 -32.76 -7.45
N LEU A 62 5.31 -32.31 -6.95
CA LEU A 62 6.48 -31.99 -7.74
C LEU A 62 7.36 -33.22 -7.92
N SER A 63 7.88 -33.43 -9.13
CA SER A 63 8.89 -34.46 -9.35
C SER A 63 10.18 -34.13 -8.58
N ASN A 64 11.00 -35.14 -8.28
CA ASN A 64 12.28 -34.94 -7.59
C ASN A 64 13.21 -33.97 -8.33
N ALA A 65 13.23 -34.02 -9.68
CA ALA A 65 13.99 -33.09 -10.49
C ALA A 65 13.47 -31.64 -10.34
N ALA A 66 12.14 -31.45 -10.28
CA ALA A 66 11.55 -30.14 -10.04
C ALA A 66 11.88 -29.61 -8.64
N ARG A 67 11.85 -30.47 -7.60
CA ARG A 67 12.26 -30.11 -6.23
C ARG A 67 13.74 -29.76 -6.12
N GLN A 68 14.62 -30.41 -6.89
CA GLN A 68 16.03 -30.02 -6.94
C GLN A 68 16.21 -28.64 -7.57
N LEU A 69 15.41 -28.33 -8.61
CA LEU A 69 15.45 -27.04 -9.29
C LEU A 69 14.99 -25.89 -8.37
N THR A 70 13.98 -26.12 -7.52
CA THR A 70 13.46 -25.07 -6.63
C THR A 70 14.53 -24.56 -5.66
N SER A 71 15.36 -25.47 -5.12
CA SER A 71 16.52 -25.11 -4.29
C SER A 71 17.52 -24.23 -5.03
N ARG A 72 17.83 -24.54 -6.29
CA ARG A 72 18.75 -23.74 -7.12
C ARG A 72 18.20 -22.36 -7.45
N LEU A 73 16.88 -22.27 -7.68
CA LEU A 73 16.19 -21.02 -7.98
C LEU A 73 15.80 -20.24 -6.72
N ARG A 74 16.06 -20.76 -5.52
CA ARG A 74 15.64 -20.14 -4.25
C ARG A 74 14.14 -19.81 -4.24
N ILE A 75 13.33 -20.77 -4.66
CA ILE A 75 11.87 -20.70 -4.59
C ILE A 75 11.35 -21.83 -3.71
N SER A 76 10.25 -21.58 -3.01
CA SER A 76 9.55 -22.57 -2.20
C SER A 76 8.37 -23.12 -3.00
N ALA A 77 8.48 -24.35 -3.47
CA ALA A 77 7.37 -24.99 -4.18
C ALA A 77 6.60 -25.90 -3.21
N LEU A 78 5.31 -25.61 -3.07
CA LEU A 78 4.45 -26.23 -2.06
C LEU A 78 3.25 -26.89 -2.74
N ASN A 79 2.95 -28.14 -2.37
CA ASN A 79 1.69 -28.78 -2.69
C ASN A 79 0.62 -28.50 -1.61
N SER A 80 -0.62 -28.95 -1.82
CA SER A 80 -1.69 -28.76 -0.83
C SER A 80 -1.39 -29.37 0.55
N SER A 81 -0.76 -30.56 0.62
CA SER A 81 -0.45 -31.20 1.90
C SER A 81 0.70 -30.51 2.65
N GLU A 82 1.66 -29.94 1.93
CA GLU A 82 2.76 -29.13 2.46
C GLU A 82 2.24 -27.80 3.01
N ILE A 83 1.26 -27.17 2.35
CA ILE A 83 0.59 -25.97 2.87
C ILE A 83 -0.13 -26.30 4.18
N THR A 84 -0.95 -27.35 4.21
CA THR A 84 -1.64 -27.77 5.44
C THR A 84 -0.64 -28.08 6.56
N SER A 85 0.50 -28.69 6.23
CA SER A 85 1.55 -28.96 7.21
C SER A 85 2.19 -27.67 7.75
N LEU A 86 2.44 -26.68 6.88
CA LEU A 86 2.95 -25.36 7.29
C LEU A 86 1.96 -24.61 8.17
N GLU A 87 0.67 -24.64 7.85
CA GLU A 87 -0.40 -24.03 8.65
C GLU A 87 -0.48 -24.66 10.05
N GLN A 88 -0.30 -25.98 10.15
CA GLN A 88 -0.25 -26.67 11.45
C GLN A 88 0.98 -26.30 12.28
N LEU A 89 2.13 -26.06 11.64
CA LEU A 89 3.36 -25.61 12.31
C LEU A 89 3.28 -24.14 12.75
N HIS A 90 2.50 -23.34 12.02
CA HIS A 90 2.36 -21.90 12.23
C HIS A 90 0.88 -21.49 12.29
N PRO A 91 0.14 -21.93 13.34
CA PRO A 91 -1.28 -21.63 13.43
C PRO A 91 -1.50 -20.12 13.53
N SER A 92 -2.46 -19.63 12.75
CA SER A 92 -2.93 -18.24 12.86
C SER A 92 -3.70 -18.05 14.17
N HIS A 93 -3.47 -16.94 14.84
CA HIS A 93 -4.28 -16.51 15.99
C HIS A 93 -5.58 -15.82 15.56
N LEU A 94 -5.72 -15.50 14.28
CA LEU A 94 -6.90 -14.88 13.71
C LEU A 94 -7.90 -15.96 13.31
N ASP A 95 -9.17 -15.72 13.63
CA ASP A 95 -10.28 -16.53 13.13
C ASP A 95 -10.60 -16.14 11.68
N LEU A 96 -10.01 -16.87 10.73
CA LEU A 96 -10.15 -16.60 9.30
C LEU A 96 -11.51 -17.01 8.73
N GLU A 97 -12.34 -17.72 9.51
CA GLU A 97 -13.68 -18.16 9.12
C GLU A 97 -14.78 -17.21 9.64
N ALA A 98 -14.44 -16.31 10.56
CA ALA A 98 -15.37 -15.32 11.10
C ALA A 98 -15.56 -14.13 10.14
N GLU A 99 -16.80 -13.77 9.84
CA GLU A 99 -17.11 -12.53 9.14
C GLU A 99 -16.86 -11.31 10.04
N PRO A 100 -16.36 -10.19 9.49
CA PRO A 100 -16.11 -9.92 8.07
C PRO A 100 -14.73 -10.36 7.57
N LEU A 101 -13.85 -10.88 8.42
CA LEU A 101 -12.48 -11.28 8.06
C LEU A 101 -12.47 -12.38 6.99
N ALA A 102 -13.37 -13.35 7.08
CA ALA A 102 -13.53 -14.43 6.11
C ALA A 102 -13.74 -13.94 4.66
N TRP A 103 -14.29 -12.74 4.46
CA TRP A 103 -14.53 -12.20 3.12
C TRP A 103 -13.24 -11.92 2.33
N LEU A 104 -12.08 -11.79 3.00
CA LEU A 104 -10.78 -11.70 2.32
C LEU A 104 -10.39 -13.02 1.66
N PHE A 105 -10.88 -14.16 2.16
CA PHE A 105 -10.49 -15.50 1.75
C PHE A 105 -11.58 -16.23 0.95
N GLU A 106 -12.81 -15.71 0.94
CA GLU A 106 -13.91 -16.23 0.12
C GLU A 106 -13.74 -15.87 -1.37
N PRO A 107 -13.58 -16.85 -2.29
CA PRO A 107 -13.28 -16.57 -3.69
C PRO A 107 -14.32 -15.69 -4.40
N ALA A 108 -15.60 -15.86 -4.06
CA ALA A 108 -16.70 -15.06 -4.64
C ALA A 108 -16.60 -13.59 -4.22
N LYS A 109 -16.28 -13.32 -2.95
CA LYS A 109 -16.12 -11.96 -2.41
C LYS A 109 -14.85 -11.32 -2.94
N ALA A 110 -13.72 -12.02 -2.90
CA ALA A 110 -12.46 -11.54 -3.46
C ALA A 110 -12.61 -11.16 -4.95
N THR A 111 -13.29 -12.00 -5.74
CA THR A 111 -13.59 -11.68 -7.16
C THR A 111 -14.45 -10.43 -7.31
N GLN A 112 -15.44 -10.24 -6.43
CA GLN A 112 -16.27 -9.04 -6.44
C GLN A 112 -15.46 -7.78 -6.11
N VAL A 113 -14.59 -7.84 -5.09
CA VAL A 113 -13.70 -6.73 -4.70
C VAL A 113 -12.72 -6.38 -5.82
N LEU A 114 -12.09 -7.37 -6.46
CA LEU A 114 -11.19 -7.13 -7.59
C LEU A 114 -11.89 -6.42 -8.77
N ARG A 115 -13.20 -6.60 -8.92
CA ARG A 115 -14.01 -5.94 -9.96
C ARG A 115 -14.60 -4.61 -9.51
N ALA A 116 -14.54 -4.28 -8.23
CA ALA A 116 -15.20 -3.12 -7.63
C ALA A 116 -14.76 -1.80 -8.26
N PHE A 117 -13.52 -1.73 -8.76
CA PHE A 117 -12.96 -0.53 -9.38
C PHE A 117 -13.07 -0.49 -10.91
N GLY A 118 -13.36 -1.62 -11.57
CA GLY A 118 -13.37 -1.72 -13.03
C GLY A 118 -14.50 -0.96 -13.74
N GLY A 119 -15.57 -0.60 -13.01
CA GLY A 119 -16.73 0.13 -13.54
C GLY A 119 -16.83 1.60 -13.10
N LEU A 120 -15.78 2.13 -12.46
CA LEU A 120 -15.78 3.50 -11.96
C LEU A 120 -15.73 4.53 -13.10
N ASP A 121 -16.05 5.78 -12.75
CA ASP A 121 -16.01 6.91 -13.68
C ASP A 121 -14.65 7.01 -14.37
N LYS A 122 -14.64 7.19 -15.69
CA LYS A 122 -13.43 7.32 -16.50
C LYS A 122 -12.54 8.49 -16.07
N ARG A 123 -13.09 9.48 -15.36
CA ARG A 123 -12.32 10.59 -14.77
C ARG A 123 -11.42 10.15 -13.62
N LEU A 124 -11.66 8.98 -13.03
CA LEU A 124 -10.80 8.37 -12.02
C LEU A 124 -9.67 7.51 -12.62
N LYS A 125 -9.61 7.42 -13.96
CA LYS A 125 -8.70 6.51 -14.66
C LYS A 125 -7.23 6.72 -14.31
N SER A 126 -6.75 7.96 -14.15
CA SER A 126 -5.35 8.22 -13.77
C SER A 126 -4.99 7.61 -12.42
N LEU A 127 -5.84 7.83 -11.42
CA LEU A 127 -5.66 7.24 -10.08
C LEU A 127 -5.71 5.71 -10.12
N LEU A 128 -6.63 5.14 -10.90
CA LEU A 128 -6.73 3.68 -11.07
C LEU A 128 -5.49 3.09 -11.73
N GLU A 129 -5.01 3.69 -12.83
CA GLU A 129 -3.77 3.28 -13.50
C GLU A 129 -2.55 3.46 -12.58
N TYR A 130 -2.52 4.53 -11.77
CA TYR A 130 -1.47 4.71 -10.79
C TYR A 130 -1.45 3.60 -9.73
N ARG A 131 -2.60 3.36 -9.10
CA ARG A 131 -2.79 2.31 -8.08
C ARG A 131 -2.43 0.92 -8.61
N GLU A 132 -2.91 0.57 -9.79
CA GLU A 132 -2.77 -0.79 -10.34
C GLU A 132 -1.40 -1.05 -10.95
N PHE A 133 -0.73 -0.01 -11.47
CA PHE A 133 0.49 -0.18 -12.26
C PHE A 133 1.61 0.78 -11.85
N THR A 134 1.42 2.08 -12.03
CA THR A 134 2.51 3.07 -11.89
C THR A 134 3.15 3.08 -10.50
N TYR A 135 2.36 2.87 -9.44
CA TYR A 135 2.82 2.78 -8.06
C TYR A 135 3.92 1.72 -7.88
N TRP A 136 3.77 0.57 -8.55
CA TRP A 136 4.64 -0.60 -8.38
C TRP A 136 5.93 -0.54 -9.19
N ILE A 137 5.94 0.25 -10.27
CA ILE A 137 7.08 0.33 -11.20
C ILE A 137 7.90 1.61 -11.01
N THR A 138 7.30 2.63 -10.40
CA THR A 138 7.98 3.89 -10.13
C THR A 138 8.94 3.70 -8.96
N GLU A 139 10.03 4.46 -8.97
CA GLU A 139 10.97 4.49 -7.85
C GLU A 139 10.23 4.83 -6.56
N GLN A 140 10.33 3.93 -5.56
CA GLN A 140 9.51 3.95 -4.33
C GLN A 140 9.48 5.31 -3.64
N HIS A 141 10.61 6.02 -3.64
CA HIS A 141 10.74 7.32 -3.00
C HIS A 141 9.85 8.44 -3.54
N ARG A 142 9.29 8.26 -4.75
CA ARG A 142 8.34 9.22 -5.35
C ARG A 142 6.92 9.02 -4.86
N ASN A 143 6.55 7.81 -4.45
CA ASN A 143 5.19 7.45 -4.08
C ASN A 143 4.58 8.31 -2.94
N PRO A 144 5.33 8.76 -1.92
CA PRO A 144 4.77 9.64 -0.88
C PRO A 144 4.24 10.99 -1.40
N LEU A 145 4.77 11.49 -2.52
CA LEU A 145 4.30 12.72 -3.17
C LEU A 145 3.28 12.39 -4.27
N GLN A 146 3.61 11.41 -5.13
CA GLN A 146 2.79 11.04 -6.28
C GLN A 146 1.37 10.61 -5.87
N MET A 147 1.22 9.81 -4.80
CA MET A 147 -0.12 9.40 -4.33
C MET A 147 -1.01 10.60 -3.97
N VAL A 148 -0.44 11.65 -3.36
CA VAL A 148 -1.17 12.86 -2.99
C VAL A 148 -1.59 13.63 -4.25
N GLU A 149 -0.70 13.73 -5.24
CA GLU A 149 -0.98 14.40 -6.52
C GLU A 149 -2.07 13.66 -7.32
N GLU A 150 -1.99 12.33 -7.39
CA GLU A 150 -2.97 11.51 -8.10
C GLU A 150 -4.36 11.62 -7.46
N LEU A 151 -4.45 11.57 -6.13
CA LEU A 151 -5.70 11.81 -5.41
C LEU A 151 -6.23 13.24 -5.61
N ALA A 152 -5.35 14.24 -5.56
CA ALA A 152 -5.73 15.64 -5.76
C ALA A 152 -6.30 15.88 -7.16
N SER A 153 -5.72 15.23 -8.17
CA SER A 153 -6.15 15.37 -9.58
C SER A 153 -7.58 14.89 -9.81
N VAL A 154 -8.08 13.96 -8.99
CA VAL A 154 -9.42 13.38 -9.09
C VAL A 154 -10.36 13.77 -7.94
N ALA A 155 -9.93 14.66 -7.05
CA ALA A 155 -10.65 15.00 -5.82
C ALA A 155 -12.11 15.39 -6.04
N ASN A 156 -12.39 16.19 -7.08
CA ASN A 156 -13.73 16.67 -7.43
C ASN A 156 -14.66 15.57 -8.00
N HIS A 157 -14.15 14.37 -8.23
CA HIS A 157 -14.90 13.23 -8.76
C HIS A 157 -15.11 12.13 -7.72
N LEU A 158 -14.48 12.27 -6.55
CA LEU A 158 -14.64 11.36 -5.42
C LEU A 158 -15.76 11.87 -4.49
N ASP A 159 -16.62 10.94 -4.07
CA ASP A 159 -17.74 11.21 -3.16
C ASP A 159 -17.71 10.20 -2.01
N PRO A 160 -17.54 10.64 -0.75
CA PRO A 160 -17.42 9.73 0.39
C PRO A 160 -18.68 8.91 0.67
N ARG A 161 -19.83 9.28 0.10
CA ARG A 161 -21.08 8.54 0.25
C ARG A 161 -21.16 7.32 -0.68
N ILE A 162 -20.34 7.28 -1.72
CA ILE A 162 -20.28 6.16 -2.66
C ILE A 162 -19.29 5.13 -2.08
N PRO A 163 -19.73 3.90 -1.72
CA PRO A 163 -18.87 2.91 -1.08
C PRO A 163 -17.59 2.61 -1.87
N HIS A 164 -17.68 2.45 -3.19
CA HIS A 164 -16.51 2.20 -4.03
C HIS A 164 -15.49 3.35 -4.04
N HIS A 165 -15.93 4.61 -3.89
CA HIS A 165 -15.01 5.75 -3.76
C HIS A 165 -14.32 5.74 -2.40
N LEU A 166 -15.05 5.41 -1.33
CA LEU A 166 -14.45 5.26 0.00
C LEU A 166 -13.47 4.10 0.04
N ALA A 167 -13.82 2.95 -0.55
CA ALA A 167 -12.93 1.81 -0.68
C ALA A 167 -11.65 2.16 -1.46
N LEU A 168 -11.76 2.92 -2.56
CA LEU A 168 -10.60 3.39 -3.32
C LEU A 168 -9.66 4.26 -2.46
N VAL A 169 -10.21 5.18 -1.66
CA VAL A 169 -9.38 6.01 -0.76
C VAL A 169 -8.74 5.20 0.37
N LEU A 170 -9.43 4.18 0.90
CA LEU A 170 -8.87 3.26 1.89
C LEU A 170 -7.73 2.42 1.30
N ASP A 171 -7.88 1.94 0.07
CA ASP A 171 -6.85 1.20 -0.66
C ASP A 171 -5.62 2.09 -0.94
N CYS A 172 -5.83 3.32 -1.42
CA CYS A 172 -4.76 4.31 -1.55
C CYS A 172 -4.07 4.59 -0.21
N SER A 173 -4.81 4.56 0.91
CA SER A 173 -4.25 4.73 2.25
C SER A 173 -3.39 3.53 2.67
N TRP A 174 -3.76 2.32 2.26
CA TRP A 174 -2.93 1.11 2.44
C TRP A 174 -1.60 1.25 1.69
N LEU A 175 -1.64 1.61 0.41
CA LEU A 175 -0.45 1.85 -0.41
C LEU A 175 0.40 3.00 0.16
N TYR A 176 -0.23 4.04 0.69
CA TYR A 176 0.48 5.14 1.31
C TYR A 176 1.20 4.73 2.59
N LEU A 177 0.56 3.93 3.45
CA LEU A 177 1.22 3.43 4.66
C LEU A 177 2.39 2.50 4.32
N LEU A 178 2.29 1.71 3.25
CA LEU A 178 3.41 0.93 2.73
C LEU A 178 4.57 1.84 2.27
N SER A 179 4.27 2.89 1.50
CA SER A 179 5.27 3.88 1.07
C SER A 179 5.93 4.62 2.24
N LEU A 180 5.16 4.95 3.28
CA LEU A 180 5.71 5.56 4.50
C LEU A 180 6.61 4.58 5.26
N SER A 181 6.30 3.29 5.24
CA SER A 181 7.14 2.27 5.88
C SER A 181 8.52 2.21 5.22
N GLN A 182 8.58 2.27 3.89
CA GLN A 182 9.82 2.33 3.12
C GLN A 182 10.60 3.63 3.38
N ALA A 183 9.91 4.77 3.45
CA ALA A 183 10.52 6.05 3.80
C ALA A 183 11.16 6.00 5.20
N VAL A 184 10.42 5.46 6.17
CA VAL A 184 10.85 5.33 7.56
C VAL A 184 12.01 4.35 7.71
N GLU A 185 12.02 3.24 6.97
CA GLU A 185 13.17 2.33 6.89
C GLU A 185 14.43 3.07 6.44
N SER A 186 14.33 3.85 5.37
CA SER A 186 15.45 4.66 4.85
C SER A 186 15.91 5.73 5.85
N MET A 187 14.98 6.47 6.44
CA MET A 187 15.26 7.49 7.46
C MET A 187 15.98 6.89 8.67
N ARG A 188 15.52 5.73 9.16
CA ARG A 188 16.14 5.05 10.30
C ARG A 188 17.56 4.59 9.98
N ALA A 189 17.79 4.11 8.76
CA ALA A 189 19.10 3.63 8.32
C ALA A 189 20.14 4.76 8.18
N THR A 190 19.72 5.99 7.88
CA THR A 190 20.61 7.07 7.47
C THR A 190 20.59 8.30 8.39
N HIS A 191 19.45 8.62 9.01
CA HIS A 191 19.21 9.89 9.72
C HIS A 191 18.32 9.74 10.96
N VAL A 192 18.64 8.81 11.86
CA VAL A 192 17.85 8.55 13.07
C VAL A 192 17.77 9.75 14.05
N ALA A 193 18.69 10.71 13.95
CA ALA A 193 18.71 11.91 14.78
C ALA A 193 18.11 13.15 14.08
N ASP A 194 18.04 13.14 12.74
CA ASP A 194 17.53 14.25 11.93
C ASP A 194 16.50 13.73 10.93
N HIS A 195 15.30 13.45 11.46
CA HIS A 195 14.19 12.91 10.67
C HIS A 195 13.76 13.86 9.55
N ASP A 196 13.94 15.17 9.72
CA ASP A 196 13.57 16.14 8.69
C ASP A 196 14.50 16.00 7.48
N ARG A 197 15.81 16.00 7.72
CA ARG A 197 16.80 15.79 6.65
C ARG A 197 16.62 14.43 5.99
N GLY A 198 16.44 13.37 6.77
CA GLY A 198 16.26 12.02 6.26
C GLY A 198 15.05 11.87 5.35
N LEU A 199 13.92 12.47 5.74
CA LEU A 199 12.72 12.44 4.90
C LEU A 199 12.92 13.23 3.61
N GLN A 200 13.52 14.44 3.67
CA GLN A 200 13.82 15.21 2.46
C GLN A 200 14.74 14.43 1.52
N GLU A 201 15.82 13.83 2.04
CA GLU A 201 16.73 13.03 1.22
C GLU A 201 16.02 11.85 0.59
N TYR A 202 15.20 11.12 1.34
CA TYR A 202 14.40 10.02 0.78
C TYR A 202 13.54 10.53 -0.38
N LEU A 203 12.69 11.54 -0.16
CA LEU A 203 11.74 12.06 -1.16
C LEU A 203 12.39 12.52 -2.47
N PHE A 204 13.68 12.84 -2.46
CA PHE A 204 14.42 13.25 -3.65
C PHE A 204 15.48 12.24 -4.11
N GLY A 205 15.40 10.98 -3.67
CA GLY A 205 16.26 9.90 -4.18
C GLY A 205 17.68 9.91 -3.61
N GLY A 206 17.85 10.53 -2.44
CA GLY A 206 19.09 10.59 -1.67
C GLY A 206 19.72 11.98 -1.59
N PRO A 207 20.91 12.09 -0.98
CA PRO A 207 21.59 13.36 -0.73
C PRO A 207 21.88 14.17 -2.00
N VAL A 208 22.21 13.48 -3.10
CA VAL A 208 22.53 14.12 -4.38
C VAL A 208 21.28 14.74 -4.99
N GLY A 209 20.19 13.99 -5.11
CA GLY A 209 18.95 14.50 -5.68
C GLY A 209 18.35 15.64 -4.85
N LEU A 210 18.44 15.58 -3.51
CA LEU A 210 18.06 16.71 -2.65
C LEU A 210 18.90 17.96 -2.96
N ARG A 211 20.22 17.82 -3.09
CA ARG A 211 21.11 18.96 -3.41
C ARG A 211 20.79 19.57 -4.77
N GLU A 212 20.55 18.75 -5.78
CA GLU A 212 20.17 19.21 -7.13
C GLU A 212 18.86 20.00 -7.08
N LYS A 213 17.86 19.48 -6.37
CA LYS A 213 16.56 20.14 -6.26
C LYS A 213 16.61 21.42 -5.44
N GLN A 214 17.43 21.48 -4.39
CA GLN A 214 17.73 22.70 -3.65
C GLN A 214 18.38 23.76 -4.55
N GLY A 215 19.34 23.35 -5.40
CA GLY A 215 19.96 24.23 -6.39
C GLY A 215 18.94 24.79 -7.39
N LEU A 216 18.04 23.94 -7.91
CA LEU A 216 16.98 24.35 -8.82
C LEU A 216 16.00 25.35 -8.16
N SER A 217 15.56 25.07 -6.93
CA SER A 217 14.66 25.96 -6.19
C SER A 217 15.31 27.33 -5.97
N GLN A 218 16.61 27.37 -5.63
CA GLN A 218 17.33 28.63 -5.47
C GLN A 218 17.44 29.42 -6.79
N LEU A 219 17.64 28.75 -7.92
CA LEU A 219 17.65 29.39 -9.24
C LEU A 219 16.28 29.98 -9.58
N LEU A 220 15.21 29.22 -9.37
CA LEU A 220 13.84 29.67 -9.61
C LEU A 220 13.47 30.86 -8.71
N GLU A 221 13.89 30.86 -7.44
CA GLU A 221 13.68 31.98 -6.52
C GLU A 221 14.38 33.25 -7.02
N ASN A 222 15.59 33.13 -7.55
CA ASN A 222 16.30 34.26 -8.14
C ASN A 222 15.57 34.79 -9.38
N ILE A 223 15.05 33.91 -10.25
CA ILE A 223 14.27 34.30 -11.43
C ILE A 223 12.97 35.01 -11.01
N LYS A 224 12.30 34.53 -9.96
CA LYS A 224 11.11 35.16 -9.39
C LYS A 224 11.41 36.56 -8.87
N LYS A 225 12.53 36.74 -8.14
CA LYS A 225 12.99 38.06 -7.67
C LYS A 225 13.31 39.03 -8.81
N THR A 226 13.74 38.54 -9.96
CA THR A 226 13.95 39.38 -11.16
C THR A 226 12.65 39.75 -11.90
N GLY A 227 11.48 39.33 -11.39
CA GLY A 227 10.17 39.65 -11.97
C GLY A 227 9.81 38.83 -13.22
N ALA A 228 10.61 37.81 -13.55
CA ALA A 228 10.42 36.97 -14.72
C ALA A 228 9.43 35.81 -14.48
N LEU A 229 9.01 35.58 -13.23
CA LEU A 229 7.96 34.63 -12.85
C LEU A 229 6.84 35.37 -12.11
N PRO A 230 5.55 35.02 -12.35
CA PRO A 230 4.45 35.55 -11.56
C PRO A 230 4.61 35.27 -10.06
N GLU A 231 4.17 36.21 -9.21
CA GLU A 231 4.29 36.06 -7.75
C GLU A 231 3.55 34.83 -7.21
N GLN A 232 2.50 34.38 -7.90
CA GLN A 232 1.70 33.21 -7.50
C GLN A 232 2.40 31.87 -7.73
N VAL A 233 3.53 31.83 -8.43
CA VAL A 233 4.27 30.58 -8.65
C VAL A 233 4.93 30.17 -7.33
N HIS A 234 4.54 29.01 -6.79
CA HIS A 234 5.25 28.38 -5.68
C HIS A 234 6.59 27.84 -6.17
N VAL A 235 7.67 28.25 -5.52
CA VAL A 235 9.04 27.86 -5.87
C VAL A 235 9.65 26.95 -4.78
N GLY A 236 8.90 26.73 -3.70
CA GLY A 236 9.33 25.87 -2.62
C GLY A 236 9.55 24.44 -3.11
N LEU A 237 10.69 23.88 -2.71
CA LEU A 237 11.08 22.51 -3.02
C LEU A 237 10.04 21.47 -2.56
N LEU A 238 9.48 21.71 -1.38
CA LEU A 238 8.56 20.80 -0.70
C LEU A 238 7.13 21.32 -0.81
N PRO A 239 6.14 20.42 -0.83
CA PRO A 239 4.74 20.80 -0.84
C PRO A 239 4.33 21.45 0.49
N GLU A 240 3.26 22.25 0.48
CA GLU A 240 2.74 22.92 1.69
C GLU A 240 2.37 21.95 2.81
N TYR A 241 1.96 20.73 2.45
CA TYR A 241 1.61 19.69 3.42
C TYR A 241 2.82 18.95 4.01
N TYR A 242 4.06 19.26 3.59
CA TYR A 242 5.27 18.56 4.04
C TYR A 242 5.42 18.50 5.58
N PRO A 243 5.14 19.56 6.37
CA PRO A 243 5.22 19.45 7.83
C PRO A 243 4.31 18.36 8.42
N ARG A 244 3.11 18.17 7.83
CA ARG A 244 2.17 17.11 8.21
C ARG A 244 2.67 15.73 7.78
N LEU A 245 3.30 15.64 6.61
CA LEU A 245 3.92 14.39 6.12
C LEU A 245 5.03 13.95 7.06
N ARG A 246 5.92 14.89 7.43
CA ARG A 246 6.99 14.64 8.39
C ARG A 246 6.46 14.17 9.73
N GLU A 247 5.44 14.83 10.26
CA GLU A 247 4.81 14.42 11.51
C GLU A 247 4.27 12.99 11.40
N LEU A 248 3.54 12.66 10.33
CA LEU A 248 3.01 11.32 10.12
C LEU A 248 4.13 10.26 10.02
N ALA A 249 5.18 10.53 9.24
CA ALA A 249 6.33 9.65 9.10
C ALA A 249 7.05 9.40 10.44
N VAL A 250 7.26 10.45 11.25
CA VAL A 250 7.85 10.32 12.59
C VAL A 250 6.95 9.51 13.52
N ARG A 251 5.62 9.71 13.46
CA ARG A 251 4.70 8.88 14.26
C ARG A 251 4.71 7.41 13.83
N VAL A 252 4.91 7.11 12.54
CA VAL A 252 5.12 5.73 12.05
C VAL A 252 6.44 5.18 12.59
N LEU A 253 7.53 5.93 12.46
CA LEU A 253 8.88 5.58 12.95
C LEU A 253 8.91 5.24 14.44
N THR A 254 8.12 5.95 15.25
CA THR A 254 8.09 5.78 16.72
C THR A 254 7.26 4.59 17.21
N ARG A 255 6.38 4.02 16.37
CA ARG A 255 5.55 2.85 16.72
C ARG A 255 5.47 1.83 15.58
N PRO A 256 6.57 1.11 15.28
CA PRO A 256 6.64 0.11 14.20
C PRO A 256 5.61 -1.02 14.34
N ASP A 257 5.37 -1.44 15.57
CA ASP A 257 4.43 -2.50 15.96
C ASP A 257 3.01 -2.25 15.42
N THR A 258 2.63 -0.99 15.28
CA THR A 258 1.28 -0.59 14.82
C THR A 258 1.10 -0.64 13.29
N VAL A 259 2.18 -0.79 12.52
CA VAL A 259 2.12 -0.69 11.05
C VAL A 259 1.43 -1.89 10.41
N MET A 260 1.85 -3.11 10.75
CA MET A 260 1.25 -4.32 10.18
C MET A 260 -0.23 -4.48 10.55
N PRO A 261 -0.65 -4.30 11.81
CA PRO A 261 -2.06 -4.32 12.16
C PRO A 261 -2.86 -3.23 11.43
N ALA A 262 -2.29 -2.02 11.25
CA ALA A 262 -2.96 -0.94 10.50
C ALA A 262 -3.13 -1.28 9.01
N LEU A 263 -2.13 -1.88 8.37
CA LEU A 263 -2.23 -2.39 6.99
C LEU A 263 -3.35 -3.44 6.88
N ARG A 264 -3.39 -4.42 7.79
CA ARG A 264 -4.45 -5.46 7.79
C ARG A 264 -5.85 -4.86 7.99
N MET A 265 -6.00 -3.89 8.90
CA MET A 265 -7.28 -3.20 9.11
C MET A 265 -7.69 -2.37 7.89
N LEU A 266 -6.76 -1.70 7.20
CA LEU A 266 -7.04 -0.98 5.96
C LEU A 266 -7.48 -1.93 4.84
N GLU A 267 -6.84 -3.10 4.72
CA GLU A 267 -7.20 -4.13 3.74
C GLU A 267 -8.61 -4.70 3.99
N LEU A 268 -8.91 -5.04 5.25
CA LEU A 268 -10.25 -5.49 5.64
C LEU A 268 -11.30 -4.39 5.38
N ALA A 269 -11.04 -3.15 5.83
CA ALA A 269 -11.96 -2.04 5.66
C ALA A 269 -12.21 -1.73 4.18
N THR A 270 -11.17 -1.80 3.34
CA THR A 270 -11.28 -1.68 1.88
C THR A 270 -12.21 -2.74 1.31
N THR A 271 -11.98 -4.00 1.67
CA THR A 271 -12.77 -5.15 1.21
C THR A 271 -14.24 -5.04 1.62
N VAL A 272 -14.50 -4.81 2.90
CA VAL A 272 -15.87 -4.65 3.43
C VAL A 272 -16.60 -3.51 2.71
N THR A 273 -15.93 -2.37 2.56
CA THR A 273 -16.52 -1.18 1.93
C THR A 273 -16.75 -1.40 0.43
N ALA A 274 -15.83 -2.07 -0.28
CA ALA A 274 -15.96 -2.40 -1.69
C ALA A 274 -17.14 -3.37 -1.96
N LEU A 275 -17.46 -4.23 -1.00
CA LEU A 275 -18.64 -5.10 -1.05
C LEU A 275 -19.97 -4.37 -0.76
N GLY A 276 -19.92 -3.06 -0.50
CA GLY A 276 -21.07 -2.27 -0.06
C GLY A 276 -21.56 -2.64 1.35
N LYS A 277 -20.71 -3.32 2.13
CA LYS A 277 -20.96 -3.68 3.52
C LYS A 277 -20.31 -2.63 4.43
N ARG A 278 -20.61 -2.72 5.73
CA ARG A 278 -20.11 -1.79 6.74
C ARG A 278 -19.60 -2.56 7.95
N ILE A 279 -18.53 -2.03 8.53
CA ILE A 279 -18.06 -2.36 9.88
C ILE A 279 -18.84 -1.43 10.82
N GLU A 280 -19.77 -1.98 11.61
CA GLU A 280 -20.66 -1.16 12.45
C GLU A 280 -19.93 -0.65 13.68
N LYS A 281 -19.08 -1.49 14.26
CA LYS A 281 -18.20 -1.15 15.37
C LYS A 281 -16.78 -1.62 15.11
N PRO A 282 -15.74 -0.90 15.57
CA PRO A 282 -14.36 -1.31 15.35
C PRO A 282 -14.06 -2.74 15.84
N GLU A 283 -14.71 -3.18 16.91
CA GLU A 283 -14.57 -4.52 17.47
C GLU A 283 -15.09 -5.62 16.53
N ASP A 284 -15.93 -5.29 15.55
CA ASP A 284 -16.40 -6.24 14.53
C ASP A 284 -15.26 -6.69 13.60
N MET A 285 -14.10 -6.02 13.60
CA MET A 285 -12.89 -6.52 12.92
C MET A 285 -12.26 -7.74 13.63
N GLY A 286 -12.80 -8.15 14.79
CA GLY A 286 -12.37 -9.32 15.52
C GLY A 286 -10.92 -9.22 15.98
N GLY A 287 -10.15 -10.31 15.82
CA GLY A 287 -8.74 -10.38 16.22
C GLY A 287 -7.80 -9.42 15.49
N LEU A 288 -8.27 -8.70 14.46
CA LEU A 288 -7.50 -7.65 13.80
C LEU A 288 -7.61 -6.29 14.50
N PHE A 289 -8.63 -6.07 15.32
CA PHE A 289 -8.83 -4.75 15.93
C PHE A 289 -7.77 -4.48 16.99
N GLU A 290 -7.01 -3.41 16.78
CA GLU A 290 -6.08 -2.86 17.75
C GLU A 290 -6.20 -1.33 17.75
N GLU A 291 -6.56 -0.74 18.89
CA GLU A 291 -6.93 0.68 18.99
C GLU A 291 -5.86 1.64 18.44
N VAL A 292 -4.57 1.40 18.77
CA VAL A 292 -3.47 2.28 18.33
C VAL A 292 -3.26 2.18 16.82
N ALA A 293 -3.33 0.97 16.28
CA ALA A 293 -3.21 0.75 14.84
C ALA A 293 -4.47 1.22 14.07
N ALA A 294 -5.65 1.18 14.68
CA ALA A 294 -6.87 1.71 14.09
C ALA A 294 -6.76 3.25 13.99
N LYS A 295 -6.22 3.90 15.03
CA LYS A 295 -5.87 5.33 14.97
C LYS A 295 -4.82 5.62 13.90
N ARG A 296 -3.81 4.76 13.74
CA ARG A 296 -2.81 4.88 12.68
C ARG A 296 -3.45 4.87 11.30
N ALA A 297 -4.31 3.89 11.02
CA ALA A 297 -5.04 3.79 9.77
C ALA A 297 -5.88 5.05 9.50
N ALA A 298 -6.64 5.51 10.51
CA ALA A 298 -7.44 6.72 10.41
C ALA A 298 -6.61 8.01 10.20
N ASP A 299 -5.42 8.11 10.83
CA ASP A 299 -4.50 9.23 10.66
C ASP A 299 -3.92 9.28 9.23
N VAL A 300 -3.59 8.13 8.64
CA VAL A 300 -3.12 8.04 7.24
C VAL A 300 -4.20 8.50 6.28
N VAL A 301 -5.44 8.01 6.44
CA VAL A 301 -6.58 8.48 5.64
C VAL A 301 -6.79 9.99 5.83
N GLY A 302 -6.76 10.47 7.08
CA GLY A 302 -6.92 11.88 7.40
C GLY A 302 -5.84 12.78 6.78
N PHE A 303 -4.59 12.29 6.73
CA PHE A 303 -3.50 12.97 6.04
C PHE A 303 -3.77 13.06 4.54
N LEU A 304 -4.11 11.96 3.87
CA LEU A 304 -4.39 11.98 2.43
C LEU A 304 -5.58 12.90 2.10
N VAL A 305 -6.67 12.80 2.85
CA VAL A 305 -7.84 13.68 2.69
C VAL A 305 -7.46 15.16 2.82
N GLY A 306 -6.67 15.51 3.83
CA GLY A 306 -6.27 16.89 4.08
C GLY A 306 -5.15 17.43 3.18
N SER A 307 -4.34 16.56 2.58
CA SER A 307 -3.22 16.95 1.70
C SER A 307 -3.61 16.97 0.23
N ALA A 308 -4.51 16.08 -0.19
CA ALA A 308 -5.04 16.03 -1.55
C ALA A 308 -6.31 16.88 -1.74
N GLY A 309 -6.83 17.52 -0.69
CA GLY A 309 -8.02 18.37 -0.78
C GLY A 309 -9.32 17.57 -1.03
N LEU A 310 -9.41 16.34 -0.52
CA LEU A 310 -10.62 15.52 -0.64
C LEU A 310 -11.73 16.03 0.30
N ASN A 311 -12.97 15.64 0.00
CA ASN A 311 -14.11 15.91 0.87
C ASN A 311 -13.86 15.35 2.30
N SER A 312 -14.09 16.16 3.33
CA SER A 312 -13.85 15.79 4.73
C SER A 312 -14.68 14.59 5.21
N GLY A 313 -15.79 14.26 4.52
CA GLY A 313 -16.60 13.08 4.76
C GLY A 313 -15.83 11.77 4.61
N PHE A 314 -14.76 11.71 3.81
CA PHE A 314 -13.87 10.54 3.75
C PHE A 314 -13.18 10.30 5.09
N ARG A 315 -12.64 11.38 5.69
CA ARG A 315 -12.02 11.33 7.03
C ARG A 315 -13.04 10.94 8.09
N SER A 316 -14.24 11.54 8.08
CA SER A 316 -15.28 11.21 9.07
C SER A 316 -15.73 9.75 8.98
N ARG A 317 -15.90 9.22 7.77
CA ARG A 317 -16.28 7.81 7.56
C ARG A 317 -15.16 6.85 7.94
N ALA A 318 -13.90 7.15 7.61
CA ALA A 318 -12.78 6.34 8.06
C ALA A 318 -12.65 6.32 9.59
N ARG A 319 -12.84 7.47 10.26
CA ARG A 319 -12.87 7.54 11.73
C ARG A 319 -14.06 6.77 12.32
N SER A 320 -15.21 6.76 11.65
CA SER A 320 -16.32 5.91 12.06
C SER A 320 -15.98 4.42 11.98
N LEU A 321 -15.36 3.98 10.87
CA LEU A 321 -14.96 2.58 10.67
C LEU A 321 -13.90 2.13 11.68
N PHE A 322 -12.86 2.94 11.92
CA PHE A 322 -11.72 2.54 12.73
C PHE A 322 -11.84 2.90 14.22
N LEU A 323 -12.57 3.97 14.56
CA LEU A 323 -12.63 4.53 15.92
C LEU A 323 -14.04 4.58 16.49
N GLY A 324 -15.06 4.12 15.74
CA GLY A 324 -16.46 4.11 16.21
C GLY A 324 -17.08 5.49 16.33
N GLU A 325 -16.44 6.52 15.76
CA GLU A 325 -16.95 7.90 15.83
C GLU A 325 -18.21 8.09 15.00
N SER A 326 -19.10 8.96 15.44
CA SER A 326 -20.28 9.33 14.66
C SER A 326 -19.85 10.06 13.38
N VAL A 327 -20.35 9.60 12.24
CA VAL A 327 -20.27 10.41 11.01
C VAL A 327 -21.28 11.55 11.19
N PRO A 328 -20.85 12.82 11.19
CA PRO A 328 -21.80 13.92 11.18
C PRO A 328 -22.72 13.74 9.98
N ASP A 329 -24.03 13.89 10.16
CA ASP A 329 -24.97 13.95 9.04
C ASP A 329 -24.52 15.08 8.12
N ALA A 330 -23.84 14.74 7.03
CA ALA A 330 -23.25 15.70 6.13
C ALA A 330 -24.34 16.19 5.16
N ALA A 331 -24.63 17.49 5.25
CA ALA A 331 -25.35 18.27 4.23
C ALA A 331 -24.72 18.14 2.84
#